data_AF-A0AA91JQX7-F1
#
_entry.id   AF-A0AA91JQX7-F1
#
_cell.length_a   1.000
_cell.length_b   1.000
_cell.length_c   1.000
_cell.angle_alpha   90.00
_cell.angle_beta   90.00
_cell.angle_gamma   90.00
#
_symmetry.space_group_name_H-M   'P 1'
#
loop_
_entity.id
_entity.type
_entity.pdbx_description
1 polymer ?
#
loop_
_entity_poly.entity_id
_entity_poly.type
_entity_poly.pdbx_seq_one_letter_code
_entity_poly.pdbx_strand_id
1 'polypeptide(L)'
;MTTLLESSVVRIYSNSGKVVGAGFLVSQQYILTCAHVVADALGIARNTAEMPDAKLRLDFPLLAAKEFFTAQVVFWRPVNPDELAEDIAGLKLESSPPDAAQPAKLVLK
;
A
#
# COMPACT_ATOMS: atom_id res chain seq x y z
N MET A 1 23.95 3.63 -1.18
CA MET A 1 23.22 3.28 -2.41
C MET A 1 21.99 2.53 -1.96
N THR A 2 20.81 3.11 -2.13
CA THR A 2 19.54 2.45 -1.82
C THR A 2 19.31 1.39 -2.89
N THR A 3 19.13 0.14 -2.49
CA THR A 3 18.80 -0.95 -3.41
C THR A 3 17.42 -0.70 -4.04
N LEU A 4 17.18 -1.25 -5.24
CA LEU A 4 15.92 -1.03 -5.98
C LEU A 4 14.66 -1.40 -5.17
N LEU A 5 14.77 -2.33 -4.23
CA LEU A 5 13.68 -2.72 -3.35
C LEU A 5 13.39 -1.61 -2.33
N GLU A 6 14.42 -1.06 -1.69
CA GLU A 6 14.29 -0.03 -0.67
C GLU A 6 13.62 1.25 -1.21
N SER A 7 13.86 1.61 -2.48
CA SER A 7 13.21 2.75 -3.14
C SER A 7 11.73 2.54 -3.48
N SER A 8 11.21 1.33 -3.29
CA SER A 8 9.80 1.01 -3.58
C SER A 8 8.95 0.86 -2.31
N VAL A 9 9.59 0.69 -1.13
CA VAL A 9 8.89 0.35 0.11
C VAL A 9 8.03 1.52 0.60
N VAL A 10 6.80 1.19 0.97
CA VAL A 10 5.82 2.08 1.56
C VAL A 10 5.43 1.56 2.94
N ARG A 11 5.17 2.46 3.88
CA ARG A 11 4.65 2.14 5.20
C ARG A 11 3.27 2.78 5.39
N ILE A 12 2.30 1.99 5.82
CA ILE A 12 0.88 2.37 5.88
C ILE A 12 0.45 2.57 7.34
N TYR A 13 -0.36 3.60 7.57
CA TYR A 13 -0.80 4.01 8.89
C TYR A 13 -2.32 3.87 9.05
N SER A 14 -2.74 3.56 10.27
CA SER A 14 -4.13 3.70 10.70
C SER A 14 -4.53 5.16 10.86
N ASN A 15 -5.84 5.39 10.97
CA ASN A 15 -6.40 6.70 11.36
C ASN A 15 -5.89 7.21 12.72
N SER A 16 -5.46 6.31 13.61
CA SER A 16 -4.82 6.67 14.90
C SER A 16 -3.32 6.98 14.80
N GLY A 17 -2.74 6.92 13.59
CA GLY A 17 -1.32 7.19 13.37
C GLY A 17 -0.38 6.03 13.72
N LYS A 18 -0.92 4.83 13.97
CA LYS A 18 -0.12 3.62 14.20
C LYS A 18 0.24 2.98 12.87
N VAL A 19 1.46 2.46 12.75
CA VAL A 19 1.86 1.65 11.59
C VAL A 19 1.10 0.32 11.62
N VAL A 20 0.42 0.00 10.53
CA VAL A 20 -0.39 -1.24 10.40
C VAL A 20 0.18 -2.21 9.37
N GLY A 21 1.03 -1.75 8.46
CA GLY A 21 1.66 -2.63 7.48
C GLY A 21 2.52 -1.90 6.47
N ALA A 22 2.85 -2.62 5.41
CA ALA A 22 3.71 -2.16 4.34
C ALA A 22 3.06 -2.38 2.97
N GLY A 23 3.57 -1.67 1.98
CA GLY A 23 3.29 -1.90 0.57
C GLY A 23 4.53 -1.62 -0.25
N PHE A 24 4.41 -1.75 -1.57
CA PHE A 24 5.47 -1.36 -2.47
C PHE A 24 4.94 -0.76 -3.76
N LEU A 25 5.69 0.22 -4.27
CA LEU A 25 5.39 0.89 -5.53
C LEU A 25 5.58 -0.10 -6.70
N VAL A 26 4.61 -0.16 -7.61
CA VAL A 26 4.61 -1.05 -8.80
C VAL A 26 4.53 -0.30 -10.13
N SER A 27 4.25 1.00 -10.09
CA SER A 27 4.38 1.92 -11.23
C SER A 27 4.54 3.35 -10.69
N GLN A 28 4.45 4.39 -11.52
CA GLN A 28 4.71 5.77 -11.08
C GLN A 28 3.88 6.22 -9.87
N GLN A 29 2.64 5.73 -9.71
CA GLN A 29 1.73 6.16 -8.64
C GLN A 29 0.92 5.02 -8.00
N TYR A 30 1.15 3.78 -8.41
CA TYR A 30 0.37 2.65 -7.91
C TYR A 30 1.19 1.80 -6.96
N ILE A 31 0.57 1.40 -5.85
CA ILE A 31 1.17 0.61 -4.78
C ILE A 31 0.36 -0.69 -4.64
N LEU A 32 1.05 -1.80 -4.44
CA LEU A 32 0.43 -3.04 -3.99
C LEU A 32 0.67 -3.23 -2.49
N THR A 33 -0.34 -3.75 -1.81
CA THR A 33 -0.31 -4.15 -0.41
C THR A 33 -1.32 -5.28 -0.18
N CYS A 34 -1.43 -5.73 1.07
CA CYS A 34 -2.45 -6.67 1.50
C CYS A 34 -3.77 -5.95 1.80
N ALA A 35 -4.89 -6.57 1.45
CA ALA A 35 -6.21 -6.02 1.75
C ALA A 35 -6.44 -5.92 3.26
N HIS A 36 -5.94 -6.85 4.07
CA HIS A 36 -6.05 -6.78 5.52
C HIS A 36 -5.32 -5.56 6.10
N VAL A 37 -4.22 -5.10 5.49
CA VAL A 37 -3.50 -3.89 5.94
C VAL A 37 -4.37 -2.65 5.73
N VAL A 38 -5.07 -2.59 4.60
CA VAL A 38 -6.03 -1.52 4.31
C VAL A 38 -7.22 -1.59 5.28
N ALA A 39 -7.76 -2.79 5.52
CA ALA A 39 -8.85 -2.98 6.47
C ALA A 39 -8.47 -2.53 7.88
N ASP A 40 -7.28 -2.92 8.34
CA ASP A 40 -6.72 -2.51 9.64
C ASP A 40 -6.45 -0.99 9.69
N ALA A 41 -6.02 -0.37 8.57
CA ALA A 41 -5.82 1.07 8.49
C ALA A 41 -7.13 1.85 8.66
N LEU A 42 -8.20 1.35 8.04
CA LEU A 42 -9.53 1.96 8.04
C LEU A 42 -10.38 1.57 9.27
N GLY A 43 -9.98 0.53 10.01
CA GLY A 43 -10.74 0.01 11.14
C GLY A 43 -11.99 -0.77 10.75
N ILE A 44 -11.97 -1.43 9.58
CA ILE A 44 -13.08 -2.26 9.06
C ILE A 44 -12.73 -3.75 9.16
N ALA A 45 -13.70 -4.62 8.88
CA ALA A 45 -13.46 -6.06 8.89
C ALA A 45 -12.57 -6.51 7.72
N ARG A 46 -11.66 -7.46 7.95
CA ARG A 46 -10.69 -7.92 6.93
C ARG A 46 -11.33 -8.68 5.75
N ASN A 47 -12.54 -9.20 5.96
CA ASN A 47 -13.35 -9.89 4.96
C ASN A 47 -14.43 -8.99 4.35
N THR A 48 -14.36 -7.66 4.54
CA THR A 48 -15.30 -6.72 3.91
C THR A 48 -15.26 -6.90 2.39
N ALA A 49 -16.40 -7.30 1.82
CA ALA A 49 -16.52 -7.60 0.41
C ALA A 49 -16.51 -6.33 -0.46
N GLU A 50 -17.16 -5.26 -0.01
CA GLU A 50 -17.15 -3.99 -0.75
C GLU A 50 -15.77 -3.34 -0.72
N MET A 51 -15.36 -2.80 -1.88
CA MET A 51 -14.15 -1.98 -1.94
C MET A 51 -14.38 -0.70 -1.13
N PRO A 52 -13.51 -0.39 -0.16
CA PRO A 52 -13.68 0.81 0.65
C PRO A 52 -13.39 2.07 -0.17
N ASP A 53 -14.31 3.03 -0.12
CA ASP A 53 -14.12 4.39 -0.66
C ASP A 53 -13.53 5.30 0.42
N ALA A 54 -12.25 5.09 0.72
CA ALA A 54 -11.55 5.82 1.76
C ALA A 54 -10.09 6.11 1.40
N LYS A 55 -9.55 7.15 2.04
CA LYS A 55 -8.17 7.60 1.88
C LYS A 55 -7.28 6.96 2.94
N LEU A 56 -6.12 6.48 2.52
CA LEU A 56 -5.08 5.95 3.40
C LEU A 56 -3.92 6.93 3.50
N ARG A 57 -3.29 6.93 4.69
CA ARG A 57 -2.07 7.69 4.96
C ARG A 57 -0.87 6.77 4.93
N LEU A 58 0.17 7.17 4.22
CA LEU A 58 1.40 6.40 4.07
C LEU A 58 2.63 7.30 3.97
N ASP A 59 3.82 6.73 4.16
CA ASP A 59 5.10 7.36 3.83
C ASP A 59 6.04 6.39 3.12
N PHE A 60 7.14 6.92 2.56
CA PHE A 60 8.25 6.15 2.01
C PHE A 60 9.37 6.10 3.05
N PRO A 61 9.39 5.11 3.97
CA PRO A 61 10.23 5.16 5.18
C PRO A 61 11.73 5.21 4.91
N LEU A 62 12.17 4.81 3.71
CA LEU A 62 13.59 4.74 3.33
C LEU A 62 14.01 5.90 2.41
N LEU A 63 13.08 6.74 1.96
CA LEU A 63 13.34 7.87 1.06
C LEU A 63 12.92 9.21 1.67
N ALA A 64 11.74 9.25 2.27
CA ALA A 64 11.10 10.45 2.78
C ALA A 64 10.31 10.10 4.06
N ALA A 65 11.01 9.61 5.08
CA ALA A 65 10.38 9.22 6.33
C ALA A 65 9.66 10.40 6.97
N LYS A 66 8.41 10.20 7.42
CA LYS A 66 7.51 11.20 8.00
C LYS A 66 7.01 12.28 7.02
N GLU A 67 7.34 12.18 5.74
CA GLU A 67 6.61 12.90 4.69
C GLU A 67 5.40 12.06 4.28
N PHE A 68 4.20 12.60 4.50
CA PHE A 68 2.98 11.81 4.36
C PHE A 68 2.31 12.05 3.02
N PHE A 69 1.90 10.95 2.42
CA PHE A 69 1.15 10.90 1.18
C PHE A 69 -0.23 10.30 1.43
N THR A 70 -1.14 10.59 0.52
CA THR A 70 -2.49 10.07 0.54
C THR A 70 -2.71 9.17 -0.67
N ALA A 71 -3.36 8.03 -0.45
CA ALA A 71 -3.73 7.10 -1.50
C ALA A 71 -5.17 6.63 -1.36
N GLN A 72 -5.79 6.27 -2.48
CA GLN A 72 -7.13 5.67 -2.53
C GLN A 72 -7.04 4.23 -2.98
N VAL A 73 -7.98 3.40 -2.53
CA VAL A 73 -8.11 2.01 -2.98
C VAL A 73 -8.70 1.99 -4.39
N VAL A 74 -8.01 1.32 -5.32
CA VAL A 74 -8.40 1.21 -6.74
C VAL A 74 -8.53 -0.25 -7.20
N PHE A 75 -8.12 -1.20 -6.36
CA PHE A 75 -8.28 -2.63 -6.57
C PHE A 75 -8.44 -3.32 -5.22
N TRP A 76 -9.34 -4.30 -5.13
CA TRP A 76 -9.71 -4.93 -3.88
C TRP A 76 -9.99 -6.42 -4.04
N ARG A 77 -9.24 -7.23 -3.29
CA ARG A 77 -9.47 -8.66 -3.05
C ARG A 77 -9.32 -8.88 -1.53
N PRO A 78 -10.41 -8.93 -0.76
CA PRO A 78 -10.33 -9.09 0.69
C PRO A 78 -9.78 -10.47 1.07
N VAL A 79 -9.61 -10.69 2.38
CA VAL A 79 -9.31 -12.03 2.90
C VAL A 79 -10.52 -12.93 2.64
N ASN A 80 -10.31 -13.99 1.86
CA ASN A 80 -11.26 -15.02 1.51
C ASN A 80 -10.53 -16.38 1.34
N PRO A 81 -10.54 -17.25 2.38
CA PRO A 81 -9.85 -18.54 2.37
C PRO A 81 -10.27 -19.51 1.27
N ASP A 82 -11.44 -19.27 0.65
CA ASP A 82 -11.96 -20.10 -0.44
C ASP A 82 -11.45 -19.65 -1.83
N GLU A 83 -10.70 -18.54 -1.92
CA GLU A 83 -10.13 -18.02 -3.18
C GLU A 83 -8.61 -18.20 -3.26
N LEU A 84 -8.12 -18.59 -4.44
CA LEU A 84 -6.68 -18.73 -4.72
C LEU A 84 -5.93 -17.39 -4.72
N ALA A 85 -6.60 -16.29 -5.03
CA ALA A 85 -6.01 -14.95 -5.16
C ALA A 85 -6.75 -13.95 -4.27
N GLU A 86 -6.44 -14.02 -2.98
CA GLU A 86 -7.03 -13.21 -1.91
C GLU A 86 -6.00 -12.27 -1.26
N ASP A 87 -6.47 -11.39 -0.38
CA ASP A 87 -5.67 -10.47 0.42
C ASP A 87 -4.76 -9.54 -0.40
N ILE A 88 -5.30 -8.97 -1.47
CA ILE A 88 -4.58 -8.04 -2.37
C ILE A 88 -5.35 -6.72 -2.48
N ALA A 89 -4.66 -5.62 -2.23
CA ALA A 89 -5.18 -4.28 -2.51
C ALA A 89 -4.22 -3.49 -3.39
N GLY A 90 -4.79 -2.78 -4.35
CA GLY A 90 -4.10 -1.78 -5.15
C GLY A 90 -4.47 -0.39 -4.66
N LEU A 91 -3.46 0.44 -4.42
CA LEU A 91 -3.63 1.83 -4.02
C LEU A 91 -3.12 2.75 -5.13
N LYS A 92 -3.76 3.90 -5.32
CA LYS A 92 -3.28 4.98 -6.18
C LYS A 92 -2.99 6.21 -5.34
N LEU A 93 -1.77 6.74 -5.45
CA LEU A 93 -1.38 8.00 -4.82
C LEU A 93 -2.13 9.19 -5.43
N GLU A 94 -2.53 10.15 -4.61
CA GLU A 94 -3.15 11.41 -5.05
C GLU A 94 -2.12 12.41 -5.60
N SER A 95 -0.85 12.29 -5.17
CA SER A 95 0.28 13.11 -5.60
C SER A 95 1.42 12.22 -6.10
N SER A 96 2.39 12.80 -6.80
CA SER A 96 3.61 12.08 -7.17
C SER A 96 4.38 11.63 -5.93
N PRO A 97 4.97 10.43 -5.92
CA PRO A 97 5.85 9.99 -4.84
C PRO A 97 7.17 10.80 -4.85
N PRO A 98 8.05 10.63 -3.85
CA PRO A 98 9.39 11.24 -3.87
C PRO A 98 10.15 10.90 -5.16
N ASP A 99 10.98 11.82 -5.66
CA ASP A 99 11.69 11.64 -6.95
C ASP A 99 12.59 10.39 -6.99
N ALA A 100 13.12 9.99 -5.84
CA ALA A 100 13.94 8.79 -5.70
C ALA A 100 13.13 7.48 -5.64
N ALA A 101 11.79 7.55 -5.56
CA ALA A 101 10.94 6.38 -5.52
C ALA A 101 10.93 5.68 -6.88
N GLN A 102 11.10 4.37 -6.85
CA GLN A 102 11.16 3.55 -8.06
C GLN A 102 10.27 2.33 -7.89
N PRO A 103 9.53 1.91 -8.94
CA PRO A 103 8.77 0.67 -8.91
C PRO A 103 9.67 -0.52 -8.59
N ALA A 104 9.15 -1.44 -7.75
CA ALA A 104 9.80 -2.72 -7.52
C ALA A 104 9.93 -3.48 -8.85
N LYS A 105 11.10 -4.05 -9.10
CA LYS A 105 11.32 -4.88 -10.30
C LYS A 105 10.78 -6.30 -10.06
N LEU A 106 10.08 -6.82 -11.06
CA LEU A 106 9.71 -8.23 -11.08
C LEU A 106 10.99 -9.08 -11.17
N VAL A 107 11.15 -10.00 -10.22
CA VAL A 107 12.26 -10.96 -10.24
C VAL A 107 11.75 -12.23 -10.88
N LEU A 108 12.21 -12.51 -12.10
CA LEU A 108 11.97 -13.78 -12.77
C LEU A 108 13.08 -14.75 -12.34
N LYS A 109 12.68 -15.94 -11.91
CA LYS A 109 13.60 -17.04 -11.57
C LYS A 109 13.74 -17.99 -12.75
#